data_AF-A0A1H1Y0U0-F1
#
_entry.id   AF-A0A1H1Y0U0-F1
#
_cell.length_a   1.000
_cell.length_b   1.000
_cell.length_c   1.000
_cell.angle_alpha   90.00
_cell.angle_beta   90.00
_cell.angle_gamma   90.00
#
_symmetry.space_group_name_H-M   'P 1'
#
loop_
_entity.id
_entity.type
_entity.pdbx_description
1 polymer ?
#
loop_
_entity_poly.entity_id
_entity_poly.type
_entity_poly.pdbx_seq_one_letter_code
_entity_poly.pdbx_strand_id
1 'polypeptide(L)'
;MINLDLFGEIVITQVRDKAILHWEKVLSGMMKDEGSKKLFNELKNIIPEDHQDRFVDISSQIVDTTLHYLLLAIEEEREINVSIKNEDGELIEVKELSDGLPGELYSEEGWIIKYSEKRESVK
;
A
#
# COMPACT_ATOMS: atom_id res chain seq x y z
N MET A 1 -5.69 20.26 12.68
CA MET A 1 -6.06 18.87 13.03
C MET A 1 -6.09 18.07 11.73
N ILE A 2 -4.92 17.73 11.18
CA ILE A 2 -4.68 16.82 10.04
C ILE A 2 -3.16 16.59 10.07
N ASN A 3 -2.69 15.52 10.72
CA ASN A 3 -1.28 15.14 10.68
C ASN A 3 -1.21 13.63 10.38
N LEU A 4 -1.88 12.80 11.18
CA LEU A 4 -1.97 11.37 10.92
C LEU A 4 -2.71 11.05 9.61
N ASP A 5 -3.82 11.75 9.33
CA ASP A 5 -4.58 11.61 8.08
C ASP A 5 -3.73 11.91 6.83
N LEU A 6 -2.87 12.93 6.89
CA LEU A 6 -1.95 13.25 5.79
C LEU A 6 -0.94 12.11 5.56
N PHE A 7 -0.39 11.56 6.64
CA PHE A 7 0.49 10.41 6.54
C PHE A 7 -0.22 9.21 5.92
N GLY A 8 -1.43 8.90 6.41
CA GLY A 8 -2.28 7.84 5.87
C GLY A 8 -2.60 8.01 4.39
N GLU A 9 -3.02 9.20 3.97
CA GLU A 9 -3.30 9.51 2.57
C GLU A 9 -2.07 9.30 1.68
N ILE A 10 -0.89 9.71 2.13
CA ILE A 10 0.36 9.48 1.39
C ILE A 10 0.68 7.97 1.31
N VAL A 11 0.58 7.24 2.42
CA VAL A 11 0.83 5.79 2.45
C VAL A 11 -0.10 5.07 1.46
N ILE A 12 -1.37 5.44 1.42
CA ILE A 12 -2.33 4.80 0.52
C ILE A 12 -2.11 5.23 -0.93
N THR A 13 -2.18 6.52 -1.23
CA THR A 13 -2.18 7.01 -2.62
C THR A 13 -0.81 6.91 -3.29
N GLN A 14 0.29 7.08 -2.54
CA GLN A 14 1.64 7.11 -3.08
C GLN A 14 2.39 5.79 -2.95
N VAL A 15 1.99 4.91 -2.02
CA VAL A 15 2.66 3.62 -1.83
C VAL A 15 1.74 2.48 -2.23
N ARG A 16 0.63 2.26 -1.51
CA ARG A 16 -0.28 1.13 -1.74
C ARG A 16 -0.82 1.12 -3.18
N ASP A 17 -1.50 2.18 -3.58
CA ASP A 17 -2.24 2.22 -4.84
C ASP A 17 -1.30 2.21 -6.04
N LYS A 18 -0.15 2.88 -5.92
CA LYS A 18 0.90 2.85 -6.95
C LYS A 18 1.51 1.45 -7.10
N ALA A 19 1.76 0.75 -6.00
CA ALA A 19 2.29 -0.61 -6.04
C ALA A 19 1.28 -1.58 -6.69
N ILE A 20 0.00 -1.51 -6.31
CA ILE A 20 -1.05 -2.32 -6.92
C ILE A 20 -1.22 -2.00 -8.41
N LEU A 21 -1.29 -0.72 -8.78
CA LEU A 21 -1.38 -0.29 -10.18
C LEU A 21 -0.19 -0.77 -11.02
N HIS A 22 1.00 -0.81 -10.44
CA HIS A 22 2.18 -1.35 -11.11
C HIS A 22 1.95 -2.83 -11.48
N TRP A 23 1.52 -3.66 -10.52
CA TRP A 23 1.27 -5.08 -10.76
C TRP A 23 0.09 -5.34 -11.70
N GLU A 24 -0.98 -4.55 -11.62
CA GLU A 24 -2.07 -4.58 -12.60
C GLU A 24 -1.56 -4.35 -14.03
N LYS A 25 -0.65 -3.37 -14.22
CA LYS A 25 -0.06 -3.08 -15.53
C LYS A 25 0.89 -4.18 -16.01
N VAL A 26 1.65 -4.79 -15.09
CA VAL A 26 2.50 -5.95 -15.40
C VAL A 26 1.64 -7.11 -15.90
N LEU A 27 0.60 -7.47 -15.14
CA LEU A 27 -0.27 -8.61 -15.41
C LEU A 27 -1.13 -8.43 -16.67
N SER A 28 -1.49 -7.19 -17.00
CA SER A 28 -2.23 -6.85 -18.24
C SER A 28 -1.33 -6.61 -19.46
N GLY A 29 0.00 -6.69 -19.32
CA GLY A 29 0.94 -6.48 -20.42
C GLY A 29 1.05 -5.01 -20.89
N MET A 30 0.60 -4.05 -20.08
CA MET A 30 0.66 -2.61 -20.40
C MET A 30 2.04 -1.98 -20.13
N MET A 31 2.95 -2.70 -19.48
CA MET A 31 4.29 -2.21 -19.16
C MET A 31 5.20 -2.13 -20.40
N LYS A 32 6.06 -1.11 -20.43
CA LYS A 32 6.93 -0.83 -21.58
C LYS A 32 8.36 -1.34 -21.42
N ASP A 33 8.80 -1.59 -20.19
CA ASP A 33 10.15 -2.10 -19.91
C ASP A 33 10.26 -3.60 -20.23
N GLU A 34 11.48 -4.03 -20.58
CA GLU A 34 11.73 -5.39 -21.05
C GLU A 34 11.54 -6.45 -19.96
N GLY A 35 11.83 -6.12 -18.70
CA GLY A 35 11.64 -7.03 -17.57
C GLY A 35 10.16 -7.38 -17.37
N SER A 36 9.30 -6.38 -17.32
CA SER A 36 7.86 -6.57 -17.16
C SER A 36 7.22 -7.26 -18.37
N LYS A 37 7.66 -6.93 -19.60
CA LYS A 37 7.20 -7.65 -20.80
C LYS A 37 7.58 -9.12 -20.78
N LYS A 38 8.80 -9.43 -20.34
CA LYS A 38 9.27 -10.82 -20.21
C LYS A 38 8.40 -11.56 -19.18
N LEU A 39 8.18 -10.98 -18.01
CA LEU A 39 7.35 -11.58 -16.97
C LEU A 39 5.91 -11.80 -17.45
N PHE A 40 5.28 -10.81 -18.10
CA PHE A 40 3.95 -10.98 -18.69
C PHE A 40 3.92 -12.14 -19.69
N ASN A 41 4.91 -12.25 -20.58
CA ASN A 41 4.96 -13.33 -21.56
C ASN A 41 5.18 -14.72 -20.94
N GLU A 42 5.89 -14.80 -19.82
CA GLU A 42 6.04 -16.04 -19.04
C GLU A 42 4.73 -16.40 -18.35
N LEU A 43 4.06 -15.43 -17.73
CA LEU A 43 2.84 -15.64 -16.95
C LEU A 43 1.59 -15.90 -17.79
N LYS A 44 1.43 -15.25 -18.95
CA LYS A 44 0.20 -15.35 -19.76
C LYS A 44 -0.12 -16.76 -20.26
N ASN A 45 0.89 -17.64 -20.32
CA ASN A 45 0.73 -19.04 -20.72
C ASN A 45 0.55 -19.98 -19.52
N ILE A 46 0.82 -19.50 -18.31
CA ILE A 46 0.73 -20.26 -17.05
C ILE A 46 -0.59 -19.96 -16.34
N ILE A 47 -1.00 -18.68 -16.35
CA ILE A 47 -2.19 -18.17 -15.68
C ILE A 47 -3.33 -18.13 -16.70
N PRO A 48 -4.39 -18.94 -16.53
CA PRO A 48 -5.59 -18.81 -17.33
C PRO A 48 -6.19 -17.41 -17.22
N GLU A 49 -6.79 -16.91 -18.29
CA GLU A 49 -7.31 -15.53 -18.36
C GLU A 49 -8.35 -15.25 -17.26
N ASP A 50 -9.20 -16.22 -16.95
CA ASP A 50 -10.21 -16.17 -15.88
C ASP A 50 -9.62 -16.16 -14.46
N HIS A 51 -8.31 -16.40 -14.32
CA HIS A 51 -7.60 -16.34 -13.04
C HIS A 51 -6.78 -15.05 -12.86
N GLN A 52 -6.70 -14.16 -13.85
CA GLN A 52 -5.87 -12.94 -13.75
C GLN A 52 -6.34 -12.02 -12.62
N ASP A 53 -7.65 -11.87 -12.42
CA ASP A 53 -8.21 -11.06 -11.32
C ASP A 53 -7.73 -11.55 -9.95
N ARG A 54 -7.62 -12.87 -9.75
CA ARG A 54 -7.09 -13.44 -8.50
C ARG A 54 -5.64 -13.05 -8.24
N PHE A 55 -4.84 -12.88 -9.28
CA PHE A 55 -3.45 -12.43 -9.11
C PHE A 55 -3.39 -10.94 -8.72
N VAL A 56 -4.33 -10.13 -9.20
CA VAL A 56 -4.48 -8.74 -8.74
C VAL A 56 -4.87 -8.72 -7.26
N ASP A 57 -5.83 -9.56 -6.84
CA ASP A 57 -6.22 -9.69 -5.43
C ASP A 57 -5.04 -10.13 -4.55
N ILE A 58 -4.27 -11.13 -4.98
CA ILE A 58 -3.07 -11.60 -4.27
C ILE A 58 -2.03 -10.47 -4.16
N SER A 59 -1.80 -9.72 -5.25
CA SER A 59 -0.84 -8.61 -5.20
C SER A 59 -1.28 -7.50 -4.23
N SER A 60 -2.59 -7.23 -4.15
CA SER A 60 -3.15 -6.31 -3.16
C SER A 60 -2.94 -6.81 -1.73
N GLN A 61 -3.19 -8.10 -1.45
CA GLN A 61 -2.94 -8.70 -0.14
C GLN A 61 -1.45 -8.66 0.25
N ILE A 62 -0.55 -8.91 -0.70
CA ILE A 62 0.91 -8.82 -0.46
C ILE A 62 1.31 -7.40 -0.09
N VAL A 63 0.83 -6.41 -0.84
CA VAL A 63 1.10 -4.98 -0.55
C VAL A 63 0.56 -4.61 0.82
N ASP A 64 -0.68 -4.97 1.13
CA ASP A 64 -1.33 -4.66 2.41
C ASP A 64 -0.62 -5.31 3.59
N THR A 65 -0.24 -6.58 3.46
CA THR A 65 0.50 -7.30 4.50
C THR A 65 1.88 -6.68 4.72
N THR A 66 2.55 -6.26 3.64
CA THR A 66 3.84 -5.58 3.72
C THR A 66 3.71 -4.23 4.44
N LEU A 67 2.68 -3.44 4.10
CA LEU A 67 2.41 -2.17 4.77
C LEU A 67 2.06 -2.35 6.23
N HIS A 68 1.27 -3.36 6.58
CA HIS A 68 0.96 -3.68 7.97
C HIS A 68 2.23 -3.90 8.79
N TYR A 69 3.12 -4.78 8.34
CA TYR A 69 4.36 -5.06 9.06
C TYR A 69 5.36 -3.90 9.02
N LEU A 70 5.35 -3.08 7.96
CA LEU A 70 6.14 -1.85 7.93
C LEU A 70 5.67 -0.85 8.99
N LEU A 71 4.36 -0.63 9.11
CA LEU A 71 3.79 0.26 10.12
C LEU A 71 4.03 -0.26 11.52
N LEU A 72 3.94 -1.58 11.72
CA LEU A 72 4.26 -2.22 13.00
C LEU A 72 5.74 -2.00 13.35
N ALA A 73 6.65 -2.15 12.40
CA ALA A 73 8.07 -1.89 12.62
C ALA A 73 8.33 -0.41 12.97
N ILE A 74 7.64 0.53 12.31
CA ILE A 74 7.74 1.97 12.64
C ILE A 74 7.24 2.27 14.07
N GLU A 75 6.21 1.54 14.52
CA GLU A 75 5.65 1.68 15.86
C GLU A 75 6.56 1.08 16.95
N GLU A 76 7.03 -0.14 16.74
CA GLU A 76 7.75 -0.92 17.76
C GLU A 76 9.25 -0.59 17.85
N GLU A 77 9.89 -0.23 16.74
CA GLU A 77 11.33 0.03 16.71
C GLU A 77 11.68 1.39 17.33
N ARG A 78 12.64 1.36 18.26
CA ARG A 78 13.07 2.57 18.99
C ARG A 78 14.11 3.39 18.24
N GLU A 79 14.86 2.75 17.36
CA GLU A 79 15.98 3.35 16.63
C GLU A 79 15.53 4.04 15.32
N ILE A 80 14.28 3.83 14.91
CA ILE A 80 13.70 4.39 13.69
C ILE A 80 12.54 5.29 14.07
N ASN A 81 12.63 6.57 13.71
CA ASN A 81 11.52 7.52 13.85
C ASN A 81 11.11 8.05 12.48
N VAL A 82 9.83 7.98 12.20
CA VAL A 82 9.20 8.62 11.04
C VAL A 82 8.42 9.83 11.56
N SER A 83 8.74 11.00 11.03
CA SER A 83 8.09 12.25 11.44
C SER A 83 7.46 12.96 10.25
N ILE A 84 6.38 13.67 10.53
CA ILE A 84 5.69 14.56 9.59
C ILE A 84 5.77 15.99 10.10
N LYS A 85 5.78 16.93 9.16
CA LYS A 85 5.83 18.35 9.46
C LYS A 85 4.40 18.90 9.60
N ASN A 86 4.08 19.51 10.74
CA ASN A 86 2.79 20.17 10.94
C ASN A 86 2.72 21.53 10.21
N GLU A 87 1.58 22.21 10.30
CA GLU A 87 1.34 23.52 9.68
C GLU A 87 2.32 24.61 10.18
N ASP A 88 2.70 24.55 11.46
CA ASP A 88 3.67 25.46 12.10
C ASP A 88 5.14 25.10 11.78
N GLY A 89 5.33 23.96 11.13
CA GLY A 89 6.62 23.48 10.67
C GLY A 89 7.42 22.63 11.65
N GLU A 90 6.80 22.22 12.75
CA GLU A 90 7.37 21.30 13.74
C GLU A 90 7.28 19.86 13.24
N LEU A 91 8.26 19.05 13.61
CA LEU A 91 8.27 17.61 13.33
C LEU A 91 7.55 16.88 14.46
N ILE A 92 6.55 16.09 14.10
CA ILE A 92 5.81 15.24 15.02
C ILE A 92 6.02 13.79 14.59
N GLU A 93 6.36 12.91 15.53
CA GLU A 93 6.55 11.50 15.26
C GLU A 93 5.21 10.83 15.00
N VAL A 94 5.15 10.04 13.92
CA VAL A 94 3.89 9.41 13.48
C VAL A 94 3.37 8.41 14.51
N LYS A 95 4.24 7.70 15.22
CA LYS A 95 3.87 6.76 16.29
C LYS A 95 3.30 7.42 17.54
N GLU A 96 3.50 8.73 17.74
CA GLU A 96 2.87 9.47 18.84
C GLU A 96 1.44 9.91 18.50
N LEU A 97 1.04 9.79 17.23
CA LEU A 97 -0.26 10.25 16.73
C LEU A 97 -1.32 9.15 16.66
N SER A 98 -0.95 7.88 16.85
CA SER A 98 -1.84 6.73 16.73
C SER A 98 -1.67 5.79 17.92
N ASP A 99 -2.76 5.17 18.37
CA ASP A 99 -2.77 4.11 19.38
C ASP A 99 -2.48 2.72 18.78
N GLY A 100 -2.23 2.65 17.47
CA GLY A 100 -1.93 1.43 16.73
C GLY A 100 -1.85 1.66 15.23
N LEU A 101 -0.67 2.03 14.72
CA LEU A 101 -0.43 2.37 13.31
C LEU A 101 -0.91 1.29 12.31
N PRO A 102 -0.67 -0.02 12.55
CA PRO A 102 -1.15 -1.04 11.61
C PRO A 102 -2.69 -1.14 11.58
N GLY A 103 -3.35 -0.77 12.68
CA GLY A 103 -4.81 -0.77 12.80
C GLY A 103 -5.48 0.31 11.94
N GLU A 104 -4.78 1.43 11.73
CA GLU A 104 -5.26 2.55 10.91
C GLU A 104 -5.54 2.15 9.44
N LEU A 105 -4.93 1.07 8.95
CA LEU A 105 -5.20 0.59 7.59
C LEU A 105 -6.63 0.06 7.39
N TYR A 106 -7.21 -0.58 8.42
CA TYR A 106 -8.32 -1.53 8.22
C TYR A 106 -9.61 -1.24 8.99
N SER A 107 -9.65 -0.18 9.82
CA SER A 107 -10.85 0.14 10.60
C SER A 107 -12.02 0.59 9.70
N GLU A 108 -13.23 0.73 10.25
CA GLU A 108 -14.39 1.26 9.49
C GLU A 108 -14.16 2.67 8.94
N GLU A 109 -13.21 3.38 9.53
CA GLU A 109 -12.70 4.68 9.09
C GLU A 109 -11.21 4.60 8.70
N GLY A 110 -10.75 3.41 8.27
CA GLY A 110 -9.36 3.13 7.98
C GLY A 110 -8.88 3.82 6.72
N TRP A 111 -7.56 4.00 6.61
CA TRP A 111 -6.94 4.69 5.48
C TRP A 111 -7.26 4.06 4.13
N ILE A 112 -7.35 2.73 4.05
CA ILE A 112 -7.70 2.05 2.80
C ILE A 112 -9.09 2.48 2.33
N ILE A 113 -10.10 2.44 3.22
CA ILE A 113 -11.47 2.86 2.93
C ILE A 113 -11.55 4.36 2.60
N LYS A 114 -10.81 5.19 3.35
CA LYS A 114 -10.84 6.65 3.21
C LYS A 114 -10.18 7.15 1.92
N TYR A 115 -9.06 6.55 1.51
CA TYR A 115 -8.16 7.16 0.53
C TYR A 115 -7.86 6.31 -0.70
N SER A 116 -8.13 5.00 -0.71
CA SER A 116 -7.72 4.13 -1.82
C SER A 116 -8.70 4.19 -2.99
N GLU A 117 -8.17 4.22 -4.21
CA GLU A 117 -8.93 3.98 -5.44
C GLU A 117 -8.85 2.52 -5.92
N LYS A 118 -8.13 1.68 -5.19
CA LYS A 118 -7.94 0.25 -5.49
C LYS A 118 -8.93 -0.60 -4.71
N ARG A 119 -9.24 -1.78 -5.24
CA ARG A 119 -10.09 -2.74 -4.53
C ARG A 119 -9.49 -3.05 -3.16
N GLU A 120 -10.37 -3.16 -2.18
CA GLU A 120 -9.98 -3.69 -0.87
C GLU A 120 -9.51 -5.12 -1.03
N SER A 121 -8.44 -5.47 -0.31
CA SER A 121 -8.04 -6.86 -0.21
C SER A 121 -9.15 -7.64 0.48
N VAL A 122 -9.69 -8.65 -0.19
CA VAL A 122 -10.66 -9.57 0.42
C VAL A 122 -9.97 -10.29 1.59
N LYS A 123 -10.48 -10.08 2.81
CA LYS A 123 -10.07 -10.82 4.01
C LYS A 123 -10.59 -12.25 4.02
#